data_AF-A0A2T0JIT6-F1
#
_entry.id   AF-A0A2T0JIT6-F1
#
_cell.length_a   1.000
_cell.length_b   1.000
_cell.length_c   1.000
_cell.angle_alpha   90.00
_cell.angle_beta   90.00
_cell.angle_gamma   90.00
#
_symmetry.space_group_name_H-M   'P 1'
#
loop_
_entity.id
_entity.type
_entity.pdbx_description
1 polymer ?
#
loop_
_entity_poly.entity_id
_entity_poly.type
_entity_poly.pdbx_seq_one_letter_code
_entity_poly.pdbx_strand_id
1 'polypeptide(L)' 'MLEQTAARLALLRDVADGKVFDDDDFTPRLHVDGEEPVDVRHGVWELERHGWIEQPSTTRLWEPTEFGQALLEEAGRA' A
#
# COMPACT_ATOMS: atom_id res chain seq x y z
N MET A 1 -3.40 -13.22 8.34
CA MET A 1 -3.02 -11.87 8.80
C MET A 1 -1.83 -11.47 7.96
N LEU A 2 -1.91 -10.36 7.23
CA LEU A 2 -0.76 -9.88 6.44
C LEU A 2 0.29 -9.32 7.39
N GLU A 3 1.56 -9.67 7.16
CA GLU A 3 2.66 -9.17 7.98
C GLU A 3 2.96 -7.70 7.65
N GLN A 4 3.15 -6.88 8.68
CA GLN A 4 3.52 -5.46 8.55
C GLN A 4 5.02 -5.31 8.32
N THR A 5 5.48 -5.62 7.11
CA THR A 5 6.87 -5.40 6.71
C THR A 5 7.11 -3.93 6.34
N ALA A 6 8.37 -3.48 6.38
CA ALA A 6 8.70 -2.09 6.03
C ALA A 6 8.32 -1.79 4.57
N ALA A 7 8.47 -2.77 3.67
CA ALA A 7 8.06 -2.64 2.28
C ALA A 7 6.54 -2.48 2.08
N ARG A 8 5.71 -3.19 2.86
CA ARG A 8 4.24 -3.06 2.79
C ARG A 8 3.75 -1.76 3.39
N LEU A 9 4.36 -1.29 4.47
CA LEU A 9 4.06 0.02 5.05
C LEU A 9 4.48 1.16 4.09
N ALA A 10 5.62 1.01 3.41
CA ALA A 10 6.03 1.95 2.38
C ALA A 10 5.04 1.96 1.19
N LEU A 11 4.57 0.81 0.73
CA LEU A 11 3.56 0.73 -0.32
C LEU A 11 2.23 1.37 0.12
N LEU A 12 1.78 1.09 1.34
CA LEU A 12 0.59 1.70 1.92
C LEU A 12 0.72 3.22 2.01
N ARG A 13 1.92 3.73 2.32
CA ARG A 13 2.23 5.16 2.32
C ARG A 13 2.15 5.76 0.92
N ASP A 14 2.67 5.07 -0.09
CA ASP A 14 2.57 5.53 -1.49
C ASP A 14 1.12 5.56 -1.99
N VAL A 15 0.28 4.63 -1.54
CA VAL A 15 -1.18 4.70 -1.76
C VAL A 15 -1.78 5.93 -1.07
N ALA A 16 -1.47 6.15 0.21
CA ALA A 16 -1.97 7.30 0.95
C ALA A 16 -1.55 8.66 0.35
N ASP A 17 -0.34 8.71 -0.24
CA ASP A 17 0.18 9.89 -0.94
C ASP A 17 -0.41 10.05 -2.36
N GLY A 18 -1.26 9.13 -2.81
CA GLY A 18 -1.88 9.14 -4.14
C GLY A 18 -0.89 8.87 -5.29
N LYS A 19 0.24 8.20 -5.02
CA LYS A 19 1.24 7.83 -6.04
C LYS A 19 0.85 6.56 -6.81
N VAL A 20 -0.16 5.85 -6.32
CA VAL A 20 -0.64 4.57 -6.85
C VAL A 20 -2.01 4.81 -7.48
N PHE A 21 -2.02 4.96 -8.80
CA PHE A 21 -3.22 5.34 -9.56
C PHE A 21 -4.03 4.11 -9.99
N ASP A 22 -3.54 3.28 -10.92
CA ASP A 22 -4.27 2.11 -11.37
C ASP A 22 -3.35 0.94 -11.78
N ASP A 23 -3.97 -0.16 -12.18
CA ASP A 23 -3.33 -1.43 -12.54
C ASP A 23 -2.33 -1.32 -13.71
N ASP A 24 -2.41 -0.25 -14.51
CA ASP A 24 -1.63 -0.03 -15.73
C ASP A 24 -0.43 0.94 -15.52
N ASP A 25 -0.40 1.71 -14.43
CA ASP A 25 0.58 2.79 -14.18
C ASP A 25 1.65 2.45 -13.13
N PHE A 26 1.72 1.21 -12.63
CA PHE A 26 2.66 0.88 -11.57
C PHE A 26 4.13 0.93 -12.02
N THR A 27 4.95 1.67 -11.27
CA THR A 27 6.39 1.36 -11.19
C THR A 27 6.51 -0.11 -10.76
N PRO A 28 7.18 -0.99 -11.52
CA PRO A 28 6.98 -2.44 -11.36
C PRO A 28 7.44 -2.98 -10.01
N ARG A 29 8.35 -2.26 -9.32
CA ARG A 29 8.89 -2.70 -8.03
C ARG A 29 9.15 -1.53 -7.08
N LEU A 30 8.64 -1.67 -5.86
CA LEU A 30 9.01 -0.84 -4.73
C LEU A 30 10.24 -1.44 -4.06
N HIS A 31 11.26 -0.60 -3.83
CA HIS A 31 12.49 -1.00 -3.14
C HIS A 31 12.54 -0.31 -1.79
N VAL A 32 12.76 -1.10 -0.74
CA VAL A 32 13.03 -0.61 0.61
C VAL A 32 14.34 -1.23 1.07
N ASP A 33 15.23 -0.42 1.65
CA ASP A 33 16.55 -0.88 2.06
C ASP A 33 16.44 -2.00 3.10
N GLY A 34 17.08 -3.13 2.82
CA GLY A 34 17.07 -4.31 3.69
C GLY A 34 15.87 -5.25 3.51
N GLU A 35 14.94 -4.95 2.60
CA GLU A 35 13.77 -5.78 2.29
C GLU A 35 13.83 -6.32 0.85
N GLU A 36 13.11 -7.42 0.61
CA GLU A 36 12.93 -7.91 -0.76
C GLU A 36 12.07 -6.91 -1.55
N PRO A 37 12.44 -6.55 -2.81
CA PRO A 37 11.64 -5.66 -3.62
C PRO A 37 10.22 -6.19 -3.81
N VAL A 38 9.23 -5.35 -3.54
CA VAL A 38 7.82 -5.71 -3.66
C VAL A 38 7.35 -5.38 -5.07
N ASP A 39 6.79 -6.37 -5.76
CA ASP A 39 5.99 -6.12 -6.96
C ASP A 39 4.76 -5.29 -6.57
N VAL A 40 4.67 -4.07 -7.09
CA VAL A 40 3.65 -3.09 -6.64
C VAL A 40 2.23 -3.61 -6.91
N ARG A 41 2.01 -4.27 -8.04
CA ARG A 41 0.70 -4.82 -8.40
C ARG A 41 0.29 -5.92 -7.44
N HIS A 42 1.19 -6.85 -7.18
CA HIS A 42 0.95 -7.90 -6.19
C HIS A 42 0.74 -7.29 -4.80
N GLY A 43 1.56 -6.31 -4.40
CA GLY A 43 1.44 -5.63 -3.12
C GLY A 43 0.07 -4.95 -2.95
N VAL A 44 -0.41 -4.19 -3.95
CA VAL A 44 -1.73 -3.55 -3.94
C VAL A 44 -2.83 -4.60 -3.79
N TRP A 45 -2.76 -5.70 -4.54
CA TRP A 45 -3.70 -6.81 -4.41
C TRP A 45 -3.69 -7.45 -3.01
N GLU A 46 -2.52 -7.62 -2.39
CA GLU A 46 -2.44 -8.12 -1.01
C GLU A 46 -3.07 -7.13 -0.02
N LEU A 47 -2.73 -5.84 -0.14
CA LEU A 47 -3.26 -4.78 0.72
C LEU A 47 -4.79 -4.69 0.63
N GLU A 48 -5.35 -4.73 -0.58
CA GLU A 48 -6.80 -4.72 -0.81
C GLU A 48 -7.46 -5.97 -0.22
N ARG A 49 -6.93 -7.17 -0.54
CA ARG A 49 -7.45 -8.44 -0.04
C ARG A 49 -7.49 -8.50 1.50
N HIS A 50 -6.56 -7.80 2.15
CA HIS A 50 -6.48 -7.71 3.60
C HIS A 50 -7.21 -6.50 4.19
N GLY A 51 -7.84 -5.67 3.36
CA GLY A 51 -8.66 -4.53 3.78
C GLY A 51 -7.86 -3.34 4.29
N TRP A 52 -6.59 -3.18 3.87
CA TRP A 52 -5.74 -2.05 4.23
C TRP A 52 -5.99 -0.85 3.31
N ILE A 53 -6.37 -1.13 2.06
CA ILE A 53 -6.72 -0.14 1.05
C ILE A 53 -8.00 -0.57 0.33
N GLU A 54 -8.61 0.36 -0.37
CA GLU A 54 -9.73 0.13 -1.28
C GLU A 54 -9.62 1.06 -2.49
N GLN A 55 -10.29 0.71 -3.60
CA GLN A 55 -10.45 1.59 -4.75
C GLN A 55 -11.91 2.05 -4.82
N PRO A 56 -12.23 3.29 -4.44
CA PRO A 56 -13.62 3.75 -4.49
C PRO A 56 -14.13 3.82 -5.93
N SER A 57 -15.37 3.39 -6.16
CA SER A 57 -15.97 3.39 -7.52
C SER A 57 -16.06 4.77 -8.22
N THR A 58 -15.83 5.84 -7.47
CA THR A 58 -15.91 7.23 -7.92
C THR A 58 -14.56 7.80 -8.38
N THR A 59 -13.45 7.10 -8.13
CA THR A 59 -12.10 7.53 -8.48
C THR A 59 -11.32 6.35 -9.05
N ARG A 60 -10.23 6.65 -9.75
CA ARG A 60 -9.25 5.61 -10.10
C ARG A 60 -8.25 5.38 -8.98
N LEU A 61 -8.09 6.34 -8.06
CA LEU A 61 -7.09 6.26 -7.00
C LEU A 61 -7.41 5.15 -6.00
N TRP A 62 -6.35 4.47 -5.55
CA TRP A 62 -6.41 3.66 -4.34
C TRP A 62 -6.34 4.56 -3.12
N GLU A 63 -7.09 4.21 -2.07
CA GLU A 63 -7.16 4.95 -0.82
C GLU A 63 -7.00 4.00 0.37
N PRO A 64 -6.33 4.40 1.47
CA PRO A 64 -6.26 3.57 2.67
C PRO A 64 -7.62 3.53 3.40
N THR A 65 -8.00 2.36 3.88
CA THR A 65 -9.17 2.20 4.76
C THR A 65 -8.88 2.77 6.16
N GLU A 66 -9.89 2.84 7.04
CA GLU A 66 -9.68 3.19 8.46
C GLU A 66 -8.60 2.30 9.12
N PHE A 67 -8.58 1.01 8.77
CA PHE A 67 -7.57 0.09 9.27
C PHE A 67 -6.18 0.40 8.71
N GLY A 68 -6.07 0.66 7.40
CA GLY A 68 -4.80 1.08 6.79
C GLY A 68 -4.25 2.36 7.39
N GLN A 69 -5.10 3.35 7.66
CA GLN A 69 -4.68 4.59 8.32
C GLN A 69 -4.14 4.32 9.73
N ALA A 70 -4.80 3.46 10.52
CA ALA A 70 -4.33 3.10 11.85
C ALA A 70 -2.93 2.43 11.82
N LEU A 71 -2.65 1.60 10.81
CA LEU A 71 -1.33 0.99 10.62
C LEU A 71 -0.25 2.04 10.31
N LEU A 72 -0.55 3.03 9.47
CA LEU A 72 0.36 4.13 9.17
C LEU A 72 0.65 5.01 10.40
N GLU A 73 -0.38 5.26 11.23
CA GLU A 73 -0.22 5.99 12.48
C GLU A 73 0.65 5.24 13.49
N GLU A 74 0.46 3.93 13.64
CA GLU A 74 1.25 3.09 14.53
C GLU A 74 2.73 3.07 14.09
N ALA A 75 2.97 2.90 12.80
CA ALA A 75 4.33 2.92 12.24
C ALA A 75 5.04 4.27 12.40
N GLY A 76 4.30 5.38 12.43
CA GLY A 76 4.86 6.73 12.62
C GLY A 76 5.13 7.12 14.08
N ARG A 77 4.73 6.30 15.06
CA ARG A 77 4.94 6.54 16.50
C ARG A 77 6.13 5.77 17.08
N ALA A 78 6.66 4.78 16.35
CA ALA A 78 7.83 3.97 16.71
C ALA A 78 9.14 4.68 16.35
#